data_AF-A0A8J7PHE8-F1
#
_entry.id   AF-A0A8J7PHE8-F1
#
_cell.length_a   1.000
_cell.length_b   1.000
_cell.length_c   1.000
_cell.angle_alpha   90.00
_cell.angle_beta   90.00
_cell.angle_gamma   90.00
#
_symmetry.space_group_name_H-M   'P 1'
#
loop_
_entity.id
_entity.type
_entity.pdbx_description
1 polymer ?
#
loop_
_entity_poly.entity_id
_entity_poly.type
_entity_poly.pdbx_seq_one_letter_code
_entity_poly.pdbx_strand_id
1 'polypeptide(L)'
;MVDISCSPTPFLIGVLSGTLPELLELPIEEVLIVDLCGDRFIRQILDEDCILPSKLHAALQQILEQREDILRQEDQTLRDGPGGSLSELISEAFVHFFVELVGHYSLHMGGGNGEPRALCREAFRKSHPSRGARQFLQLFMETQMFAGFIQDRELRRGGVKGLFELRAVEHLESAPEPEPSGVNRFLKGLGSKMKFLQKK
;
A
#
# COMPACT_ATOMS: atom_id res chain seq x y z
N MET A 1 5.62 -0.66 31.19
CA MET A 1 5.96 -0.19 29.82
C MET A 1 4.94 -0.64 28.78
N VAL A 2 4.07 -1.62 29.09
CA VAL A 2 2.85 -1.84 28.29
C VAL A 2 1.93 -0.63 28.30
N ASP A 3 2.03 0.24 29.31
CA ASP A 3 1.27 1.49 29.49
C ASP A 3 1.29 2.44 28.28
N ILE A 4 2.27 2.33 27.38
CA ILE A 4 2.29 3.08 26.11
C ILE A 4 1.09 2.75 25.22
N SER A 5 0.46 1.59 25.40
CA SER A 5 -0.76 1.19 24.70
C SER A 5 -1.97 2.06 25.06
N CYS A 6 -1.89 2.84 26.15
CA CYS A 6 -2.92 3.81 26.53
C CYS A 6 -2.72 5.17 25.84
N SER A 7 -1.74 5.30 24.93
CA SER A 7 -1.53 6.55 24.20
C SER A 7 -2.70 6.83 23.25
N PRO A 8 -3.22 8.06 23.22
CA PRO A 8 -4.30 8.44 22.29
C PRO A 8 -3.81 8.61 20.85
N THR A 9 -2.50 8.65 20.61
CA THR A 9 -1.93 8.77 19.26
C THR A 9 -1.78 7.41 18.61
N PRO A 10 -2.05 7.22 17.30
CA PRO A 10 -1.83 5.94 16.63
C PRO A 10 -0.41 5.40 16.85
N PHE A 11 -0.30 4.10 17.16
CA PHE A 11 0.97 3.43 17.41
C PHE A 11 1.00 2.02 16.80
N LEU A 12 2.20 1.49 16.62
CA LEU A 12 2.45 0.08 16.32
C LEU A 12 3.51 -0.42 17.30
N ILE A 13 3.15 -1.40 18.13
CA ILE A 13 4.05 -1.98 19.14
C ILE A 13 4.01 -3.50 19.07
N GLY A 14 5.15 -4.13 19.27
CA GLY A 14 5.26 -5.57 19.48
C GLY A 14 5.40 -5.86 20.98
N VAL A 15 4.60 -6.80 21.49
CA VAL A 15 4.65 -7.24 22.88
C VAL A 15 4.80 -8.76 22.96
N LEU A 16 5.40 -9.27 24.03
CA LEU A 16 5.54 -10.71 24.24
C LEU A 16 4.19 -11.30 24.65
N SER A 17 3.92 -12.56 24.29
CA SER A 17 2.65 -13.22 24.64
C SER A 17 2.39 -13.26 26.15
N GLY A 18 3.44 -13.34 26.96
CA GLY A 18 3.35 -13.31 28.43
C GLY A 18 2.79 -12.01 29.01
N THR A 19 2.83 -10.89 28.27
CA THR A 19 2.31 -9.58 28.74
C THR A 19 0.85 -9.35 28.32
N LEU A 20 0.22 -10.30 27.61
CA LEU A 20 -1.16 -10.17 27.16
C LEU A 20 -2.17 -9.99 28.31
N PRO A 21 -2.09 -10.72 29.44
CA PRO A 21 -3.02 -10.52 30.55
C PRO A 21 -2.99 -9.08 31.09
N GLU A 22 -1.79 -8.53 31.31
CA GLU A 22 -1.58 -7.15 31.76
C GLU A 22 -2.11 -6.14 30.74
N LEU A 23 -1.87 -6.37 29.45
CA LEU A 23 -2.36 -5.51 28.36
C LEU A 23 -3.90 -5.46 28.32
N LEU A 24 -4.58 -6.57 28.59
CA LEU A 24 -6.05 -6.64 28.55
C LEU A 24 -6.71 -5.94 29.74
N GLU A 25 -5.99 -5.76 30.85
CA GLU A 25 -6.46 -5.04 32.04
C GLU A 25 -6.33 -3.51 31.91
N LEU A 26 -5.49 -3.04 30.99
CA LEU A 26 -5.32 -1.61 30.75
C LEU A 26 -6.59 -0.99 30.11
N PRO A 27 -6.91 0.29 30.40
CA PRO A 27 -8.05 1.01 29.86
C PRO A 27 -7.78 1.45 28.40
N ILE A 28 -7.61 0.48 27.51
CA ILE A 28 -7.29 0.70 26.12
C ILE A 28 -8.59 0.66 25.29
N GLU A 29 -8.89 1.78 24.64
CA GLU A 29 -10.01 1.93 23.71
C GLU A 29 -9.50 1.91 22.25
N GLU A 30 -10.31 1.39 21.32
CA GLU A 30 -10.04 1.42 19.86
C GLU A 30 -8.69 0.81 19.41
N VAL A 31 -8.39 -0.42 19.84
CA VAL A 31 -7.16 -1.13 19.43
C VAL A 31 -7.41 -2.45 18.70
N LEU A 32 -6.62 -2.67 17.65
CA LEU A 32 -6.45 -3.94 16.97
C LEU A 32 -5.31 -4.72 17.62
N ILE A 33 -5.60 -5.92 18.13
CA ILE A 33 -4.58 -6.79 18.74
C ILE A 33 -4.51 -8.10 17.96
N VAL A 34 -3.33 -8.45 17.48
CA VAL A 34 -3.07 -9.66 16.67
C VAL A 34 -2.14 -10.61 17.41
N ASP A 35 -2.55 -11.86 17.57
CA ASP A 35 -1.73 -12.96 18.04
C ASP A 35 -1.02 -13.61 16.85
N LEU A 36 0.24 -13.24 16.63
CA LEU A 36 1.03 -13.76 15.52
C LEU A 36 1.38 -15.25 15.65
N CYS A 37 1.43 -15.78 16.87
CA CYS A 37 1.72 -17.20 17.10
C CYS A 37 0.47 -18.07 16.91
N GLY A 38 -0.68 -17.55 17.35
CA GLY A 38 -1.98 -18.21 17.24
C GLY A 38 -2.73 -17.91 15.94
N ASP A 39 -2.18 -17.07 15.06
CA ASP A 39 -2.76 -16.65 13.78
C ASP A 39 -4.22 -16.15 13.92
N ARG A 40 -4.46 -15.23 14.86
CA ARG A 40 -5.81 -14.75 15.16
C ARG A 40 -5.83 -13.33 15.68
N PHE A 41 -6.98 -12.68 15.52
CA PHE A 41 -7.27 -11.42 16.20
C PHE A 41 -7.73 -11.68 17.64
N ILE A 42 -7.16 -10.92 18.58
CA ILE A 42 -7.57 -10.88 19.99
C ILE A 42 -8.61 -9.78 20.20
N ARG A 43 -8.42 -8.62 19.56
CA ARG A 43 -9.37 -7.49 19.53
C ARG A 43 -9.42 -6.91 18.12
N GLN A 44 -10.61 -6.48 17.70
CA GLN A 44 -10.90 -5.88 16.39
C GLN A 44 -11.71 -4.59 16.58
N ILE A 45 -11.62 -3.69 15.61
CA ILE A 45 -12.33 -2.40 15.54
C ILE A 45 -13.57 -2.50 14.62
N LEU A 46 -13.73 -3.65 13.93
CA LEU A 46 -14.90 -4.06 13.13
C LEU A 46 -15.01 -3.39 11.75
N ASP A 47 -13.94 -2.75 11.27
CA ASP A 47 -13.85 -2.18 9.93
C ASP A 47 -12.77 -2.83 9.05
N GLU A 48 -12.03 -3.81 9.57
CA GLU A 48 -10.88 -4.43 8.93
C GLU A 48 -11.22 -5.04 7.56
N ASP A 49 -12.40 -5.67 7.44
CA ASP A 49 -12.86 -6.31 6.20
C ASP A 49 -13.45 -5.34 5.17
N CYS A 50 -13.70 -4.08 5.54
CA CYS A 50 -14.41 -3.12 4.69
C CYS A 50 -13.67 -1.81 4.43
N ILE A 51 -12.55 -1.57 5.12
CA ILE A 51 -11.77 -0.33 4.97
C ILE A 51 -11.13 -0.21 3.57
N LEU A 52 -10.68 -1.31 2.97
CA LEU A 52 -9.98 -1.30 1.69
C LEU A 52 -10.93 -1.37 0.49
N PRO A 53 -10.59 -0.78 -0.68
CA PRO A 53 -11.40 -0.93 -1.88
C PRO A 53 -11.44 -2.40 -2.34
N SER A 54 -12.65 -2.99 -2.35
CA SER A 54 -12.86 -4.43 -2.54
C SER A 54 -12.12 -5.08 -3.71
N LYS A 55 -12.04 -4.40 -4.87
CA LYS A 55 -11.29 -4.90 -6.04
C LYS A 55 -9.78 -4.97 -5.79
N LEU A 56 -9.21 -3.97 -5.13
CA LEU A 56 -7.78 -3.92 -4.82
C LEU A 56 -7.45 -4.88 -3.68
N HIS A 57 -8.33 -4.98 -2.68
CA HIS A 57 -8.24 -5.97 -1.60
C HIS A 57 -8.20 -7.40 -2.16
N ALA A 58 -9.19 -7.78 -2.98
CA ALA A 58 -9.25 -9.11 -3.59
C ALA A 58 -8.02 -9.40 -4.47
N ALA A 59 -7.53 -8.41 -5.21
CA ALA A 59 -6.34 -8.59 -6.05
C ALA A 59 -5.06 -8.78 -5.22
N LEU A 60 -4.89 -8.02 -4.14
CA LEU A 60 -3.78 -8.18 -3.21
C LEU A 60 -3.83 -9.54 -2.51
N GLN A 61 -5.00 -9.92 -1.98
CA GLN A 61 -5.22 -11.22 -1.34
C GLN A 61 -4.87 -12.36 -2.29
N GLN A 62 -5.33 -12.32 -3.54
CA GLN A 62 -5.03 -13.35 -4.53
C GLN A 62 -3.51 -13.50 -4.76
N ILE A 63 -2.76 -12.40 -4.84
CA ILE A 63 -1.30 -12.48 -5.01
C ILE A 63 -0.63 -13.12 -3.80
N LEU A 64 -1.07 -12.76 -2.59
CA LEU A 64 -0.52 -13.31 -1.36
C LEU A 64 -0.86 -14.81 -1.21
N GLU A 65 -2.04 -15.24 -1.62
CA GLU A 65 -2.44 -16.65 -1.64
C GLU A 65 -1.67 -17.47 -2.70
N GLN A 66 -1.53 -16.93 -3.91
CA GLN A 66 -0.87 -17.59 -5.05
C GLN A 66 0.64 -17.36 -5.10
N ARG A 67 1.24 -16.79 -4.04
CA ARG A 67 2.64 -16.36 -4.02
C ARG A 67 3.63 -17.45 -4.45
N GLU A 68 3.39 -18.70 -4.03
CA GLU A 68 4.27 -19.82 -4.35
C GLU A 68 4.18 -20.20 -5.84
N ASP A 69 2.97 -20.20 -6.41
CA ASP A 69 2.77 -20.50 -7.83
C ASP A 69 3.36 -19.41 -8.73
N ILE A 70 3.24 -18.15 -8.32
CA ILE A 70 3.83 -17.01 -9.04
C ILE A 70 5.35 -17.15 -9.08
N LEU A 71 5.98 -17.39 -7.93
CA LEU A 71 7.44 -17.60 -7.85
C LEU A 71 7.90 -18.79 -8.70
N ARG A 72 7.18 -19.91 -8.65
CA ARG A 72 7.49 -21.10 -9.45
C ARG A 72 7.34 -20.88 -10.95
N GLN A 73 6.39 -20.04 -11.38
CA GLN A 73 6.23 -19.67 -12.78
C GLN A 73 7.37 -18.77 -13.24
N GLU A 74 7.82 -17.84 -12.39
CA GLU A 74 8.95 -16.96 -12.73
C GLU A 74 10.25 -17.73 -12.92
N ASP A 75 10.57 -18.67 -12.02
CA ASP A 75 11.75 -19.55 -12.13
C ASP A 75 11.77 -20.35 -13.44
N GLN A 76 10.60 -20.76 -13.92
CA GLN A 76 10.48 -21.50 -15.19
C GLN A 76 10.68 -20.60 -16.42
N THR A 77 10.35 -19.30 -16.30
CA THR A 77 10.48 -18.32 -17.39
C THR A 77 11.87 -17.66 -17.45
N LEU A 78 12.56 -17.55 -16.32
CA LEU A 78 13.88 -16.92 -16.19
C LEU A 78 14.95 -18.01 -16.13
N ARG A 79 15.30 -18.59 -17.30
CA ARG A 79 16.33 -19.64 -17.40
C ARG A 79 17.76 -19.18 -17.00
N ASP A 80 18.02 -17.88 -16.88
CA ASP A 80 19.37 -17.31 -16.69
C ASP A 80 19.47 -16.21 -15.60
N GLY A 81 18.53 -16.13 -14.65
CA GLY A 81 18.58 -15.16 -13.55
C GLY A 81 18.18 -15.78 -12.19
N PRO A 82 18.61 -15.21 -11.04
CA PRO A 82 18.06 -15.62 -9.76
C PRO A 82 16.55 -15.34 -9.77
N GLY A 83 15.73 -16.35 -9.45
CA GLY A 83 14.29 -16.18 -9.27
C GLY A 83 13.97 -15.02 -8.32
N GLY A 84 12.81 -14.36 -8.52
CA GLY A 84 12.34 -13.33 -7.59
C GLY A 84 12.25 -13.89 -6.17
N SER A 85 12.65 -13.12 -5.16
CA SER A 85 12.47 -13.58 -3.77
C SER A 85 11.03 -13.37 -3.31
N LEU A 86 10.58 -14.16 -2.33
CA LEU A 86 9.27 -13.95 -1.70
C LEU A 86 9.10 -12.52 -1.15
N SER A 87 10.17 -11.95 -0.59
CA SER A 87 10.15 -10.59 -0.07
C SER A 87 9.96 -9.54 -1.17
N GLU A 88 10.54 -9.74 -2.35
CA GLU A 88 10.36 -8.87 -3.51
C GLU A 88 8.94 -8.94 -4.05
N LEU A 89 8.39 -10.15 -4.19
CA LEU A 89 7.00 -10.35 -4.62
C LEU A 89 6.01 -9.65 -3.67
N ILE A 90 6.16 -9.85 -2.36
CA ILE A 90 5.31 -9.21 -1.36
C ILE A 90 5.46 -7.68 -1.45
N SER A 91 6.69 -7.17 -1.52
CA SER A 91 6.94 -5.73 -1.61
C SER A 91 6.32 -5.11 -2.86
N GLU A 92 6.46 -5.78 -4.02
CA GLU A 92 5.84 -5.34 -5.27
C GLU A 92 4.32 -5.35 -5.20
N ALA A 93 3.70 -6.37 -4.60
CA ALA A 93 2.26 -6.44 -4.45
C ALA A 93 1.70 -5.24 -3.66
N PHE A 94 2.34 -4.88 -2.54
CA PHE A 94 1.96 -3.72 -1.74
C PHE A 94 2.27 -2.39 -2.45
N VAL A 95 3.40 -2.27 -3.14
CA VAL A 95 3.70 -1.06 -3.95
C VAL A 95 2.65 -0.89 -5.05
N HIS A 96 2.30 -1.96 -5.74
CA HIS A 96 1.24 -1.95 -6.75
C HIS A 96 -0.10 -1.50 -6.19
N PHE A 97 -0.47 -2.01 -5.01
CA PHE A 97 -1.70 -1.59 -4.32
C PHE A 97 -1.73 -0.07 -4.10
N PHE A 98 -0.64 0.50 -3.58
CA PHE A 98 -0.56 1.95 -3.38
C PHE A 98 -0.43 2.74 -4.69
N VAL A 99 0.22 2.19 -5.73
CA VAL A 99 0.31 2.85 -7.03
C VAL A 99 -1.07 2.97 -7.69
N GLU A 100 -1.91 1.95 -7.60
CA GLU A 100 -3.29 2.03 -8.08
C GLU A 100 -4.09 3.11 -7.31
N LEU A 101 -3.86 3.25 -6.00
CA LEU A 101 -4.60 4.20 -5.16
C LEU A 101 -4.14 5.65 -5.32
N VAL A 102 -2.83 5.86 -5.31
CA VAL A 102 -2.22 7.18 -5.16
C VAL A 102 -1.18 7.50 -6.21
N GLY A 103 -0.89 6.61 -7.17
CA GLY A 103 0.17 6.79 -8.17
C GLY A 103 -0.05 8.01 -9.08
N HIS A 104 -1.30 8.44 -9.27
CA HIS A 104 -1.66 9.62 -10.07
C HIS A 104 -1.50 10.95 -9.32
N TYR A 105 -1.00 10.95 -8.07
CA TYR A 105 -0.83 12.17 -7.27
C TYR A 105 -0.08 13.28 -8.01
N SER A 106 0.92 12.91 -8.82
CA SER A 106 1.79 13.85 -9.54
C SER A 106 1.03 14.73 -10.53
N LEU A 107 -0.08 14.23 -11.09
CA LEU A 107 -0.96 14.98 -12.00
C LEU A 107 -1.75 16.08 -11.28
N HIS A 108 -1.86 15.98 -9.95
CA HIS A 108 -2.63 16.89 -9.10
C HIS A 108 -1.75 17.69 -8.15
N MET A 109 -0.43 17.57 -8.28
CA MET A 109 0.52 18.47 -7.64
C MET A 109 0.65 19.73 -8.50
N GLY A 110 0.25 20.87 -7.95
CA GLY A 110 0.36 22.18 -8.60
C GLY A 110 1.22 23.12 -7.79
N GLY A 111 1.86 24.08 -8.47
CA GLY A 111 2.67 25.13 -7.88
C GLY A 111 3.23 25.97 -9.02
N GLY A 112 2.56 27.07 -9.32
CA GLY A 112 2.98 28.02 -10.36
C GLY A 112 4.12 28.93 -9.90
N ASN A 113 4.54 29.88 -10.75
CA ASN A 113 5.59 30.86 -10.45
C ASN A 113 5.32 31.58 -9.10
N GLY A 114 5.98 31.11 -8.04
CA GLY A 114 5.95 31.70 -6.70
C GLY A 114 5.10 30.97 -5.66
N GLU A 115 4.27 29.99 -6.04
CA GLU A 115 3.48 29.21 -5.08
C GLU A 115 4.20 27.91 -4.66
N PRO A 116 4.12 27.54 -3.37
CA PRO A 116 4.65 26.27 -2.92
C PRO A 116 3.92 25.14 -3.64
N ARG A 117 4.69 24.18 -4.14
CA ARG A 117 4.16 22.96 -4.74
C ARG A 117 3.27 22.26 -3.71
N ALA A 118 1.99 22.08 -4.04
CA ALA A 118 0.99 21.51 -3.14
C ALA A 118 0.03 20.55 -3.88
N LEU A 119 -0.52 19.57 -3.16
CA LEU A 119 -1.51 18.66 -3.71
C LEU A 119 -2.92 19.29 -3.73
N CYS A 120 -3.56 19.34 -4.90
CA CYS A 120 -4.99 19.64 -5.00
C CYS A 120 -5.82 18.43 -4.54
N ARG A 121 -6.05 18.33 -3.23
CA ARG A 121 -6.68 17.18 -2.55
C ARG A 121 -8.00 16.74 -3.21
N GLU A 122 -8.89 17.69 -3.50
CA GLU A 122 -10.21 17.36 -4.05
C GLU A 122 -10.12 16.85 -5.50
N ALA A 123 -9.30 17.48 -6.34
CA ALA A 123 -9.09 17.03 -7.72
C ALA A 123 -8.42 15.65 -7.76
N PHE A 124 -7.41 15.43 -6.91
CA PHE A 124 -6.73 14.14 -6.76
C PHE A 124 -7.69 13.01 -6.37
N ARG A 125 -8.57 13.25 -5.40
CA ARG A 125 -9.55 12.26 -4.99
C ARG A 125 -10.58 12.02 -6.10
N LYS A 126 -11.13 13.07 -6.70
CA LYS A 126 -12.23 12.96 -7.68
C LYS A 126 -11.78 12.32 -9.01
N SER A 127 -10.51 12.47 -9.39
CA SER A 127 -9.99 11.91 -10.64
C SER A 127 -9.86 10.38 -10.64
N HIS A 128 -9.78 9.76 -9.46
CA HIS A 128 -9.68 8.31 -9.38
C HIS A 128 -10.97 7.65 -9.92
N PRO A 129 -10.91 6.68 -10.85
CA PRO A 129 -12.11 6.14 -11.54
C PRO A 129 -13.01 5.30 -10.63
N SER A 130 -12.43 4.53 -9.69
CA SER A 130 -13.18 3.67 -8.76
C SER A 130 -13.84 4.45 -7.61
N ARG A 131 -15.15 4.27 -7.40
CA ARG A 131 -15.90 4.84 -6.26
C ARG A 131 -15.33 4.38 -4.90
N GLY A 132 -15.01 3.09 -4.76
CA GLY A 132 -14.48 2.54 -3.51
C GLY A 132 -13.13 3.17 -3.16
N ALA A 133 -12.26 3.36 -4.16
CA ALA A 133 -11.00 4.07 -3.94
C ALA A 133 -11.21 5.54 -3.56
N ARG A 134 -12.19 6.24 -4.14
CA ARG A 134 -12.53 7.62 -3.73
C ARG A 134 -13.01 7.71 -2.28
N GLN A 135 -13.73 6.70 -1.80
CA GLN A 135 -14.17 6.60 -0.40
C GLN A 135 -13.00 6.32 0.53
N PHE A 136 -12.14 5.34 0.18
CA PHE A 136 -10.91 5.08 0.92
C PHE A 136 -10.01 6.31 1.00
N LEU A 137 -9.76 6.99 -0.12
CA LEU A 137 -8.93 8.20 -0.18
C LEU A 137 -9.48 9.33 0.70
N GLN A 138 -10.81 9.42 0.88
CA GLN A 138 -11.40 10.41 1.78
C GLN A 138 -10.93 10.23 3.23
N LEU A 139 -10.71 8.98 3.68
CA LEU A 139 -10.21 8.68 5.02
C LEU A 139 -8.68 8.68 5.05
N PHE A 140 -8.05 7.99 4.09
CA PHE A 140 -6.60 7.82 4.04
C PHE A 140 -5.85 9.15 3.95
N MET A 141 -6.41 10.14 3.25
CA MET A 141 -5.78 11.44 3.12
C MET A 141 -5.76 12.27 4.42
N GLU A 142 -6.55 11.90 5.42
CA GLU A 142 -6.56 12.51 6.76
C GLU A 142 -5.50 11.90 7.69
N THR A 143 -4.81 10.84 7.24
CA THR A 143 -3.76 10.18 8.03
C THR A 143 -2.44 10.96 8.02
N GLN A 144 -1.67 10.84 9.11
CA GLN A 144 -0.31 11.37 9.18
C GLN A 144 0.62 10.72 8.14
N MET A 145 0.39 9.45 7.80
CA MET A 145 1.16 8.74 6.78
C MET A 145 1.01 9.41 5.40
N PHE A 146 -0.21 9.75 5.00
CA PHE A 146 -0.44 10.45 3.74
C PHE A 146 0.11 11.89 3.78
N ALA A 147 -0.05 12.59 4.91
CA ALA A 147 0.49 13.93 5.08
C ALA A 147 2.03 13.94 4.89
N GLY A 148 2.76 13.03 5.55
CA GLY A 148 4.19 12.87 5.38
C GLY A 148 4.58 12.48 3.94
N PHE A 149 3.84 11.55 3.33
CA PHE A 149 4.03 11.17 1.93
C PHE A 149 3.96 12.37 0.98
N ILE A 150 3.00 13.28 1.16
CA ILE A 150 2.86 14.47 0.32
C ILE A 150 3.93 15.51 0.67
N GLN A 151 4.14 15.81 1.95
CA GLN A 151 5.14 16.78 2.41
C GLN A 151 6.54 16.47 1.86
N ASP A 152 6.95 15.20 1.91
CA ASP A 152 8.23 14.74 1.34
C ASP A 152 8.36 15.08 -0.15
N ARG A 153 7.26 15.12 -0.90
CA ARG A 153 7.22 15.38 -2.35
C ARG A 153 7.06 16.85 -2.68
N GLU A 154 6.44 17.63 -1.80
CA GLU A 154 6.38 19.09 -1.87
C GLU A 154 7.77 19.69 -1.66
N LEU A 155 8.54 19.13 -0.71
CA LEU A 155 9.90 19.57 -0.38
C LEU A 155 10.97 19.03 -1.36
N ARG A 156 10.67 17.96 -2.12
CA ARG A 156 11.65 17.30 -3.01
C ARG A 156 12.05 18.21 -4.17
N ARG A 157 13.32 18.65 -4.20
CA ARG A 157 13.92 19.47 -5.28
C ARG A 157 14.77 18.67 -6.30
N GLY A 158 14.44 17.39 -6.51
CA GLY A 158 15.22 16.46 -7.35
C GLY A 158 15.98 15.43 -6.50
N GLY A 159 16.05 14.19 -6.97
CA GLY A 159 16.65 13.07 -6.23
C GLY A 159 16.30 11.70 -6.85
N VAL A 160 16.93 10.64 -6.32
CA VAL A 160 16.70 9.25 -6.73
C VAL A 160 15.23 8.89 -6.50
N LYS A 161 14.56 8.41 -7.56
CA LYS A 161 13.19 7.90 -7.49
C LYS A 161 13.21 6.55 -6.76
N GLY A 162 12.39 6.41 -5.72
CA GLY A 162 12.19 5.13 -5.06
C GLY A 162 11.37 4.19 -5.93
N LEU A 163 11.20 2.95 -5.46
CA LEU A 163 10.43 1.93 -6.17
C LEU A 163 9.01 2.40 -6.50
N PHE A 164 8.36 3.06 -5.54
CA PHE A 164 7.02 3.62 -5.73
C PHE A 164 6.97 4.63 -6.89
N GLU A 165 7.90 5.59 -6.97
CA GLU A 165 7.91 6.57 -8.05
C GLU A 165 8.17 5.95 -9.42
N LEU A 166 9.03 4.93 -9.49
CA LEU A 166 9.27 4.19 -10.72
C LEU A 166 7.96 3.51 -11.18
N ARG A 167 7.30 2.78 -10.27
CA ARG A 167 6.06 2.07 -10.56
C ARG A 167 4.90 3.00 -10.90
N ALA A 168 4.83 4.16 -10.25
CA ALA A 168 3.81 5.18 -10.52
C ALA A 168 3.95 5.76 -11.95
N VAL A 169 5.19 6.06 -12.39
CA VAL A 169 5.44 6.54 -13.76
C VAL A 169 5.04 5.48 -14.79
N GLU A 170 5.50 4.24 -14.61
CA GLU A 170 5.13 3.13 -15.50
C GLU A 170 3.61 2.93 -15.57
N HIS A 171 2.92 3.04 -14.43
CA HIS A 171 1.47 2.89 -14.37
C HIS A 171 0.77 3.97 -15.19
N LEU A 172 1.22 5.23 -15.10
CA LEU A 172 0.68 6.35 -15.88
C LEU A 172 0.98 6.22 -17.38
N GLU A 173 2.17 5.75 -17.76
CA GLU A 173 2.57 5.56 -19.16
C GLU A 173 1.83 4.39 -19.83
N SER A 174 1.51 3.34 -19.05
CA SER A 174 0.74 2.18 -19.53
C SER A 174 -0.76 2.44 -19.73
N ALA A 175 -1.24 3.65 -19.43
CA ALA A 175 -2.66 3.99 -19.44
C ALA A 175 -3.13 4.62 -20.77
N PRO A 176 -3.13 3.88 -21.89
CA PRO A 176 -4.17 4.09 -22.89
C PRO A 176 -4.64 2.77 -23.52
N GLU A 177 -5.51 2.00 -22.84
CA GLU A 177 -6.50 1.12 -23.50
C GLU A 177 -7.69 0.96 -22.52
N PRO A 178 -8.95 1.13 -22.97
CA PRO A 178 -10.14 1.00 -22.14
C PRO A 178 -10.49 -0.49 -21.95
N GLU A 179 -9.56 -1.27 -21.39
CA GLU A 179 -9.84 -2.66 -21.00
C GLU A 179 -10.54 -2.70 -19.63
N PRO A 180 -11.46 -3.65 -19.40
CA PRO A 180 -12.31 -3.66 -18.22
C PRO A 180 -11.47 -3.74 -16.93
N SER A 181 -11.51 -2.65 -16.18
CA SER A 181 -10.90 -2.46 -14.86
C SER A 181 -11.25 -3.61 -13.91
N GLY A 182 -10.23 -4.43 -13.59
CA GLY A 182 -10.38 -5.59 -12.71
C GLY A 182 -9.07 -6.17 -12.21
N VAL A 183 -9.20 -7.23 -11.42
CA VAL A 183 -8.11 -8.03 -10.82
C VAL A 183 -7.07 -8.45 -11.87
N ASN A 184 -7.52 -8.75 -13.10
CA ASN A 184 -6.64 -9.12 -14.22
C ASN A 184 -5.63 -8.03 -14.60
N ARG A 185 -5.94 -6.73 -14.46
CA ARG A 185 -4.96 -5.66 -14.72
C ARG A 185 -3.89 -5.60 -13.63
N PHE A 186 -4.31 -5.79 -12.37
CA PHE A 186 -3.42 -5.80 -11.21
C PHE A 186 -2.40 -6.94 -11.31
N LEU A 187 -2.87 -8.14 -11.64
CA LEU A 187 -2.03 -9.34 -11.82
C LEU A 187 -1.11 -9.24 -13.05
N LYS A 188 -1.63 -8.74 -14.19
CA LYS A 188 -0.82 -8.53 -15.40
C LYS A 188 0.30 -7.51 -15.18
N GLY A 189 0.05 -6.48 -14.37
CA GLY A 189 1.05 -5.51 -13.97
C GLY A 189 2.24 -6.17 -13.25
N LEU A 190 1.97 -7.07 -12.31
CA LEU A 190 2.98 -7.70 -11.47
C LEU A 190 3.97 -8.58 -12.27
N GLY A 191 3.48 -9.48 -13.12
CA GLY A 191 4.32 -10.42 -13.87
C GLY A 191 5.22 -9.80 -14.95
N SER A 192 4.90 -8.58 -15.42
CA SER A 192 5.79 -7.82 -16.31
C SER A 192 6.90 -7.09 -15.54
N LYS A 193 6.65 -6.78 -14.26
CA LYS A 193 7.38 -5.79 -13.48
C LYS A 193 8.42 -6.38 -12.53
N MET A 194 8.20 -7.58 -12.02
CA MET A 194 9.21 -8.33 -11.24
C MET A 194 10.52 -8.57 -12.03
N LYS A 195 10.46 -8.59 -13.36
CA LYS A 195 11.63 -8.69 -14.25
C LYS A 195 12.62 -7.52 -14.17
N PHE A 196 12.20 -6.36 -13.67
CA PHE A 196 13.03 -5.14 -13.64
C PHE A 196 13.75 -4.90 -12.30
N LEU A 197 13.25 -5.46 -11.19
CA LEU A 197 13.95 -5.39 -9.89
C LEU A 197 15.26 -6.18 -9.89
N GLN A 198 15.42 -7.11 -10.83
CA GLN A 198 16.60 -7.97 -10.96
C GLN A 198 17.77 -7.31 -11.70
N LYS A 199 17.58 -6.09 -12.26
CA LYS A 199 18.68 -5.30 -12.83
C LYS A 199 19.16 -4.29 -11.79
N LYS A 200 20.06 -4.73 -10.92
CA LYS A 200 20.88 -3.87 -10.08
C LYS A 200 22.32 -3.86 -10.58
#